data_AF-A0A2W4JZ09-F1
#
_entry.id   AF-A0A2W4JZ09-F1
#
_cell.length_a   1.000
_cell.length_b   1.000
_cell.length_c   1.000
_cell.angle_alpha   90.00
_cell.angle_beta   90.00
_cell.angle_gamma   90.00
#
_symmetry.space_group_name_H-M   'P 1'
#
loop_
_entity.id
_entity.type
_entity.pdbx_description
1 polymer ?
#
loop_
_entity_poly.entity_id
_entity_poly.type
_entity_poly.pdbx_seq_one_letter_code
_entity_poly.pdbx_strand_id
1 'polypeptide(L)'
;MLLAGDERGRTQRGNNNAYCQDNEISWLDWNEAPEREQLFEFTRRLIALRRAHPVFRRREFFQGRPIQGGAKDIVWLKPDGTEMSDEEWHHEFARCLGVYVSGQAMTETDERGRVLKDDDFVLLFNAHHEDLPFVLPQYGETPRWRVLIDSSRPDNGAEGEYAGGERYPLRARSLALLVQVVRKPVLG
;
A
#
# COMPACT_ATOMS: atom_id res chain seq x y z
N MET A 1 6.09 -13.64 1.64
CA MET A 1 7.25 -14.32 2.28
C MET A 1 8.28 -13.25 2.56
N LEU A 2 8.96 -13.31 3.71
CA LEU A 2 10.03 -12.37 4.08
C LEU A 2 11.30 -13.20 4.30
N LEU A 3 12.44 -12.77 3.76
CA LEU A 3 13.73 -13.41 4.01
C LEU A 3 14.27 -12.95 5.36
N ALA A 4 14.74 -13.90 6.18
CA ALA A 4 15.25 -13.56 7.50
C ALA A 4 16.44 -12.59 7.43
N GLY A 5 16.34 -11.50 8.19
CA GLY A 5 17.33 -10.43 8.26
C GLY A 5 17.04 -9.24 7.36
N ASP A 6 16.13 -9.35 6.38
CA ASP A 6 15.74 -8.21 5.54
C ASP A 6 15.13 -7.09 6.39
N GLU A 7 14.39 -7.45 7.45
CA GLU A 7 13.79 -6.50 8.40
C GLU A 7 14.82 -5.67 9.18
N ARG A 8 16.10 -6.08 9.19
CA ARG A 8 17.22 -5.36 9.82
C ARG A 8 18.33 -5.01 8.83
N GLY A 9 18.04 -5.03 7.52
CA GLY A 9 18.98 -4.61 6.48
C GLY A 9 20.19 -5.55 6.36
N ARG A 10 19.97 -6.87 6.50
CA ARG A 10 21.02 -7.89 6.28
C ARG A 10 21.69 -7.68 4.92
N THR A 11 23.02 -7.79 4.90
CA THR A 11 23.82 -7.65 3.68
C THR A 11 24.75 -8.83 3.49
N GLN A 12 24.81 -9.34 2.26
CA GLN A 12 25.83 -10.30 1.80
C GLN A 12 26.94 -9.59 1.01
N ARG A 13 27.07 -8.26 1.16
CA ARG A 13 28.03 -7.39 0.45
C ARG A 13 27.97 -7.52 -1.08
N GLY A 14 26.77 -7.71 -1.62
CA GLY A 14 26.52 -7.88 -3.05
C GLY A 14 26.71 -9.31 -3.57
N ASN A 15 27.11 -10.26 -2.73
CA ASN A 15 27.10 -11.67 -3.09
C ASN A 15 25.64 -12.17 -3.13
N ASN A 16 25.15 -12.56 -4.31
CA ASN A 16 23.81 -13.13 -4.49
C ASN A 16 23.78 -14.66 -4.41
N ASN A 17 24.91 -15.30 -4.06
CA ASN A 17 25.08 -16.75 -4.03
C ASN A 17 26.00 -17.19 -2.89
N ALA A 18 25.69 -16.80 -1.65
CA ALA A 18 26.50 -17.10 -0.46
C ALA A 18 26.38 -18.55 0.06
N TYR A 19 26.14 -19.53 -0.82
CA TYR A 19 25.80 -20.91 -0.44
C TYR A 19 26.90 -21.65 0.34
N CYS A 20 28.17 -21.30 0.13
CA CYS A 20 29.34 -21.92 0.79
C CYS A 20 29.97 -21.02 1.87
N GLN A 21 29.30 -19.93 2.25
CA GLN A 21 29.83 -18.95 3.20
C GLN A 21 29.25 -19.22 4.59
N ASP A 22 29.99 -19.92 5.45
CA ASP A 22 29.69 -20.03 6.87
C ASP A 22 30.56 -19.04 7.67
N ASN A 23 30.20 -17.76 7.58
CA ASN A 23 30.90 -16.64 8.20
C ASN A 23 29.99 -15.40 8.23
N GLU A 24 30.54 -14.24 8.59
CA GLU A 24 29.84 -12.97 8.74
C GLU A 24 29.12 -12.47 7.47
N ILE A 25 29.43 -13.02 6.28
CA ILE A 25 28.66 -12.74 5.05
C ILE A 25 27.25 -13.34 5.13
N SER A 26 27.10 -14.51 5.77
CA SER A 26 25.83 -15.24 5.84
C SER A 26 25.12 -15.08 7.18
N TRP A 27 25.86 -14.88 8.28
CA TRP A 27 25.30 -14.76 9.62
C TRP A 27 24.36 -13.55 9.75
N LEU A 28 23.40 -13.66 10.68
CA LEU A 28 22.53 -12.54 11.05
C LEU A 28 23.28 -11.63 12.01
N ASP A 29 23.39 -10.35 11.63
CA ASP A 29 23.99 -9.32 12.47
C ASP A 29 22.94 -8.71 13.40
N TRP A 30 23.12 -8.93 14.70
CA TRP A 30 22.23 -8.47 15.77
C TRP A 30 22.65 -7.15 16.40
N ASN A 31 23.76 -6.55 15.96
CA ASN A 31 24.21 -5.28 16.52
C ASN A 31 23.16 -4.17 16.33
N GLU A 32 23.11 -3.25 17.29
CA GLU A 32 22.21 -2.11 17.27
C GLU A 32 22.73 -1.02 16.34
N ALA A 33 21.85 -0.50 15.49
CA ALA A 33 22.09 0.70 14.69
C ALA A 33 20.75 1.40 14.44
N PRO A 34 20.69 2.74 14.50
CA PRO A 34 19.44 3.48 14.32
C PRO A 34 18.70 3.15 13.02
N GLU A 35 19.40 2.99 11.88
CA GLU A 35 18.72 2.68 10.61
C GLU A 35 18.12 1.27 10.59
N ARG A 36 18.77 0.30 11.27
CA ARG A 36 18.26 -1.07 11.38
C ARG A 36 16.99 -1.14 12.20
N GLU A 37 16.93 -0.37 13.29
CA GLU A 37 15.74 -0.29 14.14
C GLU A 37 14.59 0.41 13.41
N GLN A 38 14.87 1.46 12.64
CA GLN A 38 13.86 2.12 11.79
C GLN A 38 13.27 1.14 10.75
N LEU A 39 14.11 0.37 10.05
CA LEU A 39 13.64 -0.63 9.09
C LEU A 39 12.86 -1.77 9.76
N PHE A 40 13.28 -2.18 10.96
CA PHE A 40 12.59 -3.20 11.74
C PHE A 40 11.19 -2.74 12.13
N GLU A 41 11.06 -1.53 12.68
CA GLU A 41 9.77 -0.94 13.05
C GLU A 41 8.87 -0.70 11.84
N PHE A 42 9.44 -0.27 10.72
CA PHE A 42 8.71 -0.17 9.45
C PHE A 42 8.16 -1.52 9.00
N THR A 43 8.98 -2.57 9.03
CA THR A 43 8.58 -3.94 8.64
C THR A 43 7.51 -4.47 9.58
N ARG A 44 7.65 -4.25 10.89
CA ARG A 44 6.67 -4.61 11.92
C ARG A 44 5.33 -3.94 11.67
N ARG A 45 5.33 -2.65 11.32
CA ARG A 45 4.13 -1.88 10.98
C ARG A 45 3.44 -2.42 9.72
N LEU A 46 4.20 -2.73 8.66
CA LEU A 46 3.64 -3.34 7.43
C LEU A 46 2.97 -4.68 7.71
N ILE A 47 3.60 -5.54 8.51
CA ILE A 47 3.04 -6.83 8.91
C ILE A 47 1.75 -6.64 9.72
N ALA A 48 1.76 -5.71 10.69
CA ALA A 48 0.59 -5.39 11.49
C ALA A 48 -0.57 -4.89 10.62
N LEU A 49 -0.30 -3.96 9.69
CA LEU A 49 -1.29 -3.43 8.75
C LEU A 49 -1.89 -4.54 7.89
N ARG A 50 -1.04 -5.37 7.26
CA ARG A 50 -1.50 -6.50 6.45
C ARG A 50 -2.37 -7.47 7.27
N ARG A 51 -2.03 -7.71 8.54
CA ARG A 51 -2.82 -8.58 9.44
C ARG A 51 -4.13 -7.93 9.88
N ALA A 52 -4.17 -6.61 10.05
CA ALA A 52 -5.37 -5.89 10.47
C ALA A 52 -6.45 -5.85 9.38
N HIS A 53 -6.03 -5.82 8.10
CA HIS A 53 -6.91 -5.56 6.97
C HIS A 53 -7.08 -6.80 6.06
N PRO A 54 -8.22 -7.51 6.13
CA PRO A 54 -8.55 -8.63 5.25
C PRO A 54 -8.44 -8.34 3.75
N VAL A 55 -8.61 -7.09 3.30
CA VAL A 55 -8.51 -6.73 1.87
C VAL A 55 -7.13 -7.07 1.26
N PHE A 56 -6.07 -7.12 2.09
CA PHE A 56 -4.72 -7.53 1.68
C PHE A 56 -4.43 -9.03 1.86
N ARG A 57 -5.43 -9.80 2.27
CA ARG A 57 -5.34 -11.23 2.62
C ARG A 57 -6.48 -12.05 2.04
N ARG A 58 -7.06 -11.57 0.93
CA ARG A 58 -8.13 -12.22 0.21
C ARG A 58 -7.79 -13.65 -0.21
N ARG A 59 -8.79 -14.51 -0.19
CA ARG A 59 -8.78 -15.87 -0.76
C ARG A 59 -9.16 -15.88 -2.23
N GLU A 60 -9.95 -14.90 -2.65
CA GLU A 60 -10.41 -14.76 -4.04
C GLU A 60 -9.75 -13.57 -4.73
N PHE A 61 -9.58 -13.66 -6.05
CA PHE A 61 -9.10 -12.55 -6.86
C PHE A 61 -10.10 -11.39 -6.90
N PHE A 62 -9.58 -10.17 -7.04
CA PHE A 62 -10.39 -9.02 -7.44
C PHE A 62 -10.93 -9.22 -8.86
N GLN A 63 -12.13 -8.72 -9.14
CA GLN A 63 -12.83 -8.93 -10.42
C GLN A 63 -12.90 -7.68 -11.30
N GLY A 64 -12.59 -6.50 -10.78
CA GLY A 64 -12.71 -5.22 -11.49
C GLY A 64 -14.17 -4.85 -11.80
N ARG A 65 -15.12 -5.36 -11.01
CA ARG A 65 -16.56 -5.23 -11.29
C ARG A 65 -17.19 -4.18 -10.38
N PRO A 66 -18.16 -3.40 -10.89
CA PRO A 66 -18.92 -2.47 -10.05
C PRO A 66 -19.59 -3.21 -8.89
N ILE A 67 -19.51 -2.64 -7.69
CA ILE A 67 -20.24 -3.10 -6.51
C ILE A 67 -21.59 -2.37 -6.49
N GLN A 68 -22.66 -3.00 -6.01
CA GLN A 68 -23.97 -2.34 -5.90
C GLN A 68 -23.87 -1.02 -5.14
N GLY A 69 -24.15 0.10 -5.83
CA GLY A 69 -24.16 1.44 -5.25
C GLY A 69 -22.78 2.08 -5.02
N GLY A 70 -21.69 1.52 -5.56
CA GLY A 70 -20.33 2.02 -5.30
C GLY A 70 -19.32 1.81 -6.44
N ALA A 71 -18.05 2.08 -6.15
CA ALA A 71 -16.91 1.86 -7.05
C ALA A 71 -16.68 0.36 -7.32
N LYS A 72 -15.75 0.01 -8.23
CA LYS A 72 -15.33 -1.38 -8.45
C LYS A 72 -14.57 -1.91 -7.23
N ASP A 73 -14.49 -3.23 -7.10
CA ASP A 73 -13.71 -3.87 -6.03
C ASP A 73 -12.21 -3.58 -6.11
N ILE A 74 -11.71 -3.35 -7.34
CA ILE A 74 -10.39 -2.80 -7.63
C ILE A 74 -10.48 -1.82 -8.80
N VAL A 75 -9.71 -0.74 -8.76
CA VAL A 75 -9.54 0.20 -9.87
C VAL A 75 -8.07 0.54 -10.02
N TRP A 76 -7.54 0.41 -11.24
CA TRP A 76 -6.21 0.88 -11.61
C TRP A 76 -6.30 2.35 -12.01
N LEU A 77 -5.46 3.19 -11.44
CA LEU A 77 -5.52 4.64 -11.58
C LEU A 77 -4.28 5.17 -12.28
N LYS A 78 -4.50 6.13 -13.18
CA LYS A 78 -3.46 7.03 -13.67
C LYS A 78 -3.17 8.12 -12.63
N PRO A 79 -2.04 8.83 -12.73
CA PRO A 79 -1.72 9.91 -11.79
C PRO A 79 -2.69 11.08 -11.76
N ASP A 80 -3.48 11.27 -12.82
CA ASP A 80 -4.59 12.23 -12.85
C ASP A 80 -5.83 11.77 -12.08
N GLY A 81 -5.79 10.59 -11.44
CA GLY A 81 -6.85 10.02 -10.63
C GLY A 81 -7.96 9.33 -11.43
N THR A 82 -7.83 9.25 -12.76
CA THR A 82 -8.79 8.56 -13.62
C THR A 82 -8.47 7.07 -13.75
N GLU A 83 -9.49 6.26 -14.03
CA GLU A 83 -9.33 4.83 -14.26
C GLU A 83 -8.50 4.59 -15.53
N MET A 84 -7.53 3.69 -15.43
CA MET A 84 -6.69 3.27 -16.54
C MET A 84 -7.49 2.38 -17.48
N SER A 85 -7.46 2.70 -18.78
CA SER A 85 -8.02 1.83 -19.82
C SER A 85 -7.11 0.63 -20.12
N ASP A 86 -7.64 -0.38 -20.80
CA ASP A 86 -6.87 -1.55 -21.23
C ASP A 86 -5.70 -1.14 -22.15
N GLU A 87 -5.87 -0.16 -23.05
CA GLU A 87 -4.79 0.31 -23.92
C GLU A 87 -3.66 0.95 -23.10
N GLU A 88 -4.01 1.84 -22.15
CA GLU A 88 -3.08 2.49 -21.23
C GLU A 88 -2.33 1.49 -20.33
N TRP A 89 -2.98 0.38 -19.96
CA TRP A 89 -2.35 -0.70 -19.19
C TRP A 89 -1.24 -1.42 -19.96
N HIS A 90 -1.38 -1.56 -21.28
CA HIS A 90 -0.39 -2.25 -22.13
C HIS A 90 0.78 -1.36 -22.56
N HIS A 91 0.76 -0.06 -22.25
CA HIS A 91 1.89 0.81 -22.54
C HIS A 91 3.04 0.60 -21.54
N GLU A 92 4.24 0.23 -22.04
CA GLU A 92 5.48 -0.04 -21.27
C GLU A 92 6.00 1.13 -20.39
N PHE A 93 5.36 2.29 -20.43
CA PHE A 93 5.83 3.53 -19.81
C PHE A 93 5.18 3.88 -18.48
N ALA A 94 4.26 3.06 -17.95
CA ALA A 94 3.61 3.33 -16.66
C ALA A 94 4.56 3.08 -15.47
N ARG A 95 5.58 3.94 -15.31
CA ARG A 95 6.46 3.99 -14.12
C ARG A 95 5.72 4.50 -12.88
N CYS A 96 4.54 5.09 -13.06
CA CYS A 96 3.69 5.59 -12.00
C CYS A 96 2.27 5.06 -12.19
N LEU A 97 1.70 4.47 -11.15
CA LEU A 97 0.32 3.96 -11.15
C LEU A 97 -0.27 4.03 -9.75
N GLY A 98 -1.60 4.03 -9.69
CA GLY A 98 -2.37 3.93 -8.46
C GLY A 98 -3.27 2.71 -8.48
N VAL A 99 -3.64 2.22 -7.30
CA VAL A 99 -4.57 1.12 -7.14
C VAL A 99 -5.53 1.49 -6.03
N TYR A 100 -6.81 1.66 -6.37
CA TYR A 100 -7.88 1.71 -5.40
C TYR A 100 -8.40 0.30 -5.15
N VAL A 101 -8.60 -0.06 -3.89
CA VAL A 101 -9.24 -1.32 -3.49
C VAL A 101 -10.38 -1.02 -2.52
N SER A 102 -11.54 -1.62 -2.78
CA SER A 102 -12.68 -1.47 -1.87
C SER A 102 -12.76 -2.60 -0.85
N GLY A 103 -12.81 -2.24 0.42
CA GLY A 103 -13.05 -3.16 1.54
C GLY A 103 -14.52 -3.53 1.70
N GLN A 104 -15.43 -2.83 1.02
CA GLN A 104 -16.88 -3.13 1.03
C GLN A 104 -17.28 -4.20 0.01
N ALA A 105 -16.40 -4.51 -0.94
CA ALA A 105 -16.65 -5.41 -2.06
C ALA A 105 -16.44 -6.90 -1.75
N MET A 106 -16.05 -7.22 -0.52
CA MET A 106 -15.58 -8.55 -0.18
C MET A 106 -16.75 -9.55 -0.18
N THR A 107 -16.54 -10.70 -0.81
CA THR A 107 -17.45 -11.86 -0.86
C THR A 107 -17.11 -12.91 0.21
N GLU A 108 -15.92 -12.80 0.79
CA GLU A 108 -15.37 -13.75 1.74
C GLU A 108 -16.09 -13.69 3.08
N THR A 109 -16.21 -14.84 3.74
CA THR A 109 -16.87 -14.98 5.03
C THR A 109 -15.89 -15.39 6.13
N ASP A 110 -16.19 -14.96 7.35
CA ASP A 110 -15.52 -15.46 8.55
C ASP A 110 -15.97 -16.89 8.91
N GLU A 111 -15.40 -17.46 9.98
CA GLU A 111 -15.73 -18.80 10.47
C GLU A 111 -17.22 -18.99 10.85
N ARG A 112 -17.97 -17.89 10.98
CA ARG A 112 -19.40 -17.88 11.31
C ARG A 112 -20.28 -17.59 10.09
N GLY A 113 -19.71 -17.53 8.88
CA GLY A 113 -20.43 -17.25 7.65
C GLY A 113 -20.78 -15.77 7.45
N ARG A 114 -20.22 -14.84 8.24
CA ARG A 114 -20.47 -13.40 8.08
C ARG A 114 -19.53 -12.83 7.04
N VAL A 115 -20.06 -12.06 6.09
CA VAL A 115 -19.26 -11.37 5.08
C VAL A 115 -18.26 -10.42 5.75
N LEU A 116 -16.99 -10.57 5.40
CA LEU A 116 -15.92 -9.69 5.85
C LEU A 116 -16.11 -8.30 5.25
N LYS A 117 -15.80 -7.27 6.03
CA LYS A 117 -15.75 -5.88 5.57
C LYS A 117 -14.46 -5.24 6.06
N ASP A 118 -13.96 -4.32 5.27
CA ASP A 118 -12.73 -3.57 5.55
C ASP A 118 -12.88 -2.12 5.11
N ASP A 119 -11.86 -1.31 5.39
CA ASP A 119 -11.78 0.05 4.88
C ASP A 119 -11.45 0.06 3.37
N ASP A 120 -11.70 1.18 2.71
CA ASP A 120 -11.28 1.41 1.33
C ASP A 120 -9.86 2.02 1.33
N PHE A 121 -9.00 1.57 0.41
CA PHE A 121 -7.60 1.98 0.35
C PHE A 121 -7.23 2.48 -1.04
N VAL A 122 -6.22 3.35 -1.08
CA VAL A 122 -5.50 3.67 -2.31
C VAL A 122 -3.99 3.48 -2.10
N LEU A 123 -3.37 2.72 -3.00
CA LEU A 123 -1.93 2.52 -3.10
C LEU A 123 -1.42 3.34 -4.27
N LEU A 124 -0.37 4.11 -4.05
CA LEU A 124 0.25 4.95 -5.08
C LEU A 124 1.70 4.53 -5.25
N PHE A 125 2.13 4.32 -6.49
CA PHE A 125 3.47 3.89 -6.84
C PHE A 125 4.12 4.92 -7.75
N ASN A 126 5.31 5.38 -7.39
CA ASN A 126 6.18 6.19 -8.25
C ASN A 126 7.55 5.51 -8.36
N ALA A 127 7.76 4.75 -9.44
CA ALA A 127 9.07 4.21 -9.80
C ALA A 127 9.89 5.18 -10.67
N HIS A 128 9.35 6.36 -10.99
CA HIS A 128 10.08 7.41 -11.66
C HIS A 128 11.09 8.08 -10.73
N HIS A 129 12.08 8.75 -11.33
CA HIS A 129 13.15 9.44 -10.61
C HIS A 129 12.78 10.90 -10.25
N GLU A 130 11.58 11.35 -10.65
CA GLU A 130 11.05 12.67 -10.34
C GLU A 130 9.81 12.56 -9.48
N ASP A 131 9.55 13.61 -8.69
CA ASP A 131 8.33 13.74 -7.91
C ASP A 131 7.13 13.90 -8.86
N LEU A 132 6.02 13.24 -8.51
CA LEU A 132 4.84 13.23 -9.35
C LEU A 132 3.58 13.35 -8.49
N PRO A 133 2.79 14.43 -8.62
CA PRO A 133 1.55 14.56 -7.87
C PRO A 133 0.51 13.58 -8.39
N PHE A 134 -0.20 12.92 -7.45
CA PHE A 134 -1.26 11.97 -7.75
C PHE A 134 -2.61 12.52 -7.28
N VAL A 135 -3.60 12.61 -8.17
CA VAL A 135 -4.95 13.03 -7.80
C VAL A 135 -5.65 11.89 -7.08
N LEU A 136 -6.12 12.13 -5.86
CA LEU A 136 -6.78 11.12 -5.05
C LEU A 136 -8.20 10.84 -5.56
N PRO A 137 -8.65 9.58 -5.56
CA PRO A 137 -9.95 9.22 -6.09
C PRO A 137 -11.09 9.84 -5.27
N GLN A 138 -12.19 10.13 -5.96
CA GLN A 138 -13.41 10.75 -5.41
C GLN A 138 -14.54 9.73 -5.21
N TYR A 139 -14.23 8.51 -4.80
CA TYR A 139 -15.24 7.47 -4.58
C TYR A 139 -15.95 7.66 -3.23
N GLY A 140 -17.29 7.75 -3.27
CA GLY A 140 -18.15 7.96 -2.09
C GLY A 140 -18.55 9.42 -1.87
N GLU A 141 -19.33 9.68 -0.82
CA GLU A 141 -19.78 11.02 -0.47
C GLU A 141 -18.69 11.75 0.33
N THR A 142 -18.08 12.78 -0.26
CA THR A 142 -17.01 13.60 0.36
C THR A 142 -15.82 12.79 0.92
N PRO A 143 -15.13 11.99 0.08
CA PRO A 143 -14.04 11.15 0.55
C PRO A 143 -12.90 11.99 1.12
N ARG A 144 -12.36 11.51 2.24
CA ARG A 144 -11.08 11.98 2.79
C ARG A 144 -10.14 10.80 2.92
N TRP A 145 -8.86 11.06 2.67
CA TRP A 145 -7.81 10.07 2.63
C TRP A 145 -6.77 10.40 3.68
N ARG A 146 -6.50 9.44 4.58
CA ARG A 146 -5.45 9.53 5.59
C ARG A 146 -4.27 8.69 5.19
N VAL A 147 -3.07 9.26 5.24
CA VAL A 147 -1.83 8.53 4.92
C VAL A 147 -1.53 7.51 6.01
N LEU A 148 -1.46 6.24 5.63
CA LEU A 148 -1.02 5.15 6.52
C LEU A 148 0.46 4.86 6.38
N ILE A 149 0.99 4.91 5.15
CA ILE A 149 2.40 4.67 4.86
C ILE A 149 2.85 5.61 3.75
N ASP A 150 4.06 6.16 3.89
CA ASP A 150 4.79 6.83 2.82
C ASP A 150 6.27 6.49 2.97
N SER A 151 6.79 5.67 2.06
CA SER A 151 8.19 5.21 2.09
C SER A 151 9.24 6.32 1.91
N SER A 152 8.83 7.52 1.51
CA SER A 152 9.73 8.67 1.43
C SER A 152 9.91 9.40 2.76
N ARG A 153 9.13 9.05 3.79
CA ARG A 153 9.14 9.71 5.09
C ARG A 153 9.85 8.85 6.15
N PRO A 154 10.77 9.41 6.95
CA PRO A 154 11.47 8.66 8.00
C PRO A 154 10.56 8.01 9.06
N ASP A 155 9.47 8.67 9.42
CA ASP A 155 8.46 8.19 10.37
C ASP A 155 7.38 7.29 9.71
N ASN A 156 7.42 7.20 8.39
CA ASN A 156 6.57 6.35 7.55
C ASN A 156 5.05 6.51 7.84
N GLY A 157 4.60 7.64 8.39
CA GLY A 157 3.24 7.78 8.95
C GLY A 157 2.58 9.16 8.92
N ALA A 158 1.25 9.10 8.82
CA ALA A 158 0.18 10.08 9.05
C ALA A 158 0.53 11.52 9.45
N GLU A 159 0.90 12.35 8.47
CA GLU A 159 0.52 13.76 8.53
C GLU A 159 -0.42 14.09 7.36
N GLY A 160 -1.59 14.61 7.71
CA GLY A 160 -2.58 15.13 6.77
C GLY A 160 -3.74 14.18 6.46
N GLU A 161 -4.92 14.76 6.35
CA GLU A 161 -6.03 14.20 5.59
C GLU A 161 -6.16 15.00 4.30
N TYR A 162 -6.30 14.30 3.18
CA TYR A 162 -6.47 14.89 1.87
C TYR A 162 -7.92 14.70 1.42
N ALA A 163 -8.53 15.70 0.80
CA ALA A 163 -9.83 15.52 0.16
C ALA A 163 -9.69 14.64 -1.09
N GLY A 164 -10.76 13.94 -1.48
CA GLY A 164 -10.82 13.37 -2.83
C GLY A 164 -10.68 14.49 -3.88
N GLY A 165 -9.98 14.19 -4.96
CA GLY A 165 -9.63 15.17 -6.01
C GLY A 165 -8.43 16.05 -5.66
N GLU A 166 -7.95 16.01 -4.42
CA GLU A 166 -6.72 16.69 -4.03
C GLU A 166 -5.49 15.95 -4.58
N ARG A 167 -4.40 16.68 -4.81
CA ARG A 167 -3.13 16.14 -5.28
C ARG A 167 -2.24 15.73 -4.11
N TYR A 168 -1.96 14.44 -3.99
CA TYR A 168 -0.95 13.90 -3.09
C TYR A 168 0.45 14.06 -3.72
N PRO A 169 1.42 14.72 -3.05
CA PRO A 169 2.75 14.96 -3.61
C PRO A 169 3.65 13.71 -3.46
N LEU A 170 3.45 12.70 -4.31
CA LEU A 170 4.20 11.45 -4.25
C LEU A 170 5.66 11.66 -4.71
N ARG A 171 6.61 11.39 -3.82
CA ARG A 171 8.05 11.58 -4.09
C ARG A 171 8.58 10.57 -5.11
N ALA A 172 9.69 10.92 -5.76
CA ALA A 172 10.44 10.00 -6.61
C ALA A 172 10.76 8.69 -5.87
N ARG A 173 10.70 7.56 -6.58
CA ARG A 173 11.06 6.22 -6.07
C ARG A 173 10.36 5.85 -4.76
N SER A 174 9.09 6.19 -4.63
CA SER A 174 8.32 6.00 -3.41
C SER A 174 6.97 5.32 -3.65
N LEU A 175 6.45 4.73 -2.59
CA LEU A 175 5.09 4.26 -2.45
C LEU A 175 4.40 4.98 -1.30
N ALA A 176 3.10 5.26 -1.48
CA ALA A 176 2.20 5.66 -0.42
C ALA A 176 0.98 4.74 -0.34
N LEU A 177 0.50 4.48 0.88
CA LEU A 177 -0.76 3.80 1.17
C LEU A 177 -1.63 4.75 1.98
N LEU A 178 -2.84 5.01 1.50
CA LEU A 178 -3.83 5.84 2.16
C LEU A 178 -5.11 5.03 2.39
N VAL A 179 -5.82 5.36 3.47
CA VAL A 179 -7.12 4.78 3.83
C VAL A 179 -8.20 5.85 3.79
N GLN A 180 -9.38 5.49 3.32
CA GLN A 180 -10.53 6.37 3.32
C GLN A 180 -11.07 6.56 4.73
N VAL A 181 -11.23 7.82 5.15
CA VAL A 181 -11.78 8.17 6.46
C VAL A 181 -13.30 8.18 6.35
N VAL A 182 -13.95 7.19 6.95
CA VAL A 182 -15.41 7.17 7.07
C VAL A 182 -15.82 8.04 8.26
N ARG A 183 -16.38 9.22 8.00
CA ARG A 183 -17.05 9.99 9.07
C ARG A 183 -18.33 9.26 9.45
N LYS A 184 -18.39 8.73 10.67
CA LYS A 184 -19.68 8.28 11.23
C LYS A 184 -20.61 9.49 11.28
N PRO A 185 -21.87 9.39 10.81
CA PRO A 185 -22.82 10.46 11.01
C PRO A 185 -22.96 10.71 12.51
N VAL A 186 -22.88 11.97 12.93
CA VAL A 186 -23.24 12.37 14.28
C VAL A 186 -24.73 12.09 14.40
N LEU A 187 -25.09 11.04 15.14
CA LEU A 187 -26.48 10.81 15.53
C LEU A 187 -26.89 12.01 16.38
N GLY A 188 -27.74 12.87 15.82
CA GLY A 188 -28.37 14.00 16.51
C GLY A 188 -29.48 13.56 17.44
#